data_AF-A0AA40KXJ5-F1
#
_entry.id   AF-A0AA40KXJ5-F1
#
_cell.length_a   1.000
_cell.length_b   1.000
_cell.length_c   1.000
_cell.angle_alpha   90.00
_cell.angle_beta   90.00
_cell.angle_gamma   90.00
#
_symmetry.space_group_name_H-M   'P 1'
#
loop_
_entity.id
_entity.type
_entity.pdbx_description
1 polymer ?
#
loop_
_entity_poly.entity_id
_entity_poly.type
_entity_poly.pdbx_seq_one_letter_code
_entity_poly.pdbx_strand_id
1 'polypeptide(L)'
;MPLKIVKQRVYQIEYVIVKAANSPRPAAWILEKSIDGENFQPWQYYAPSDEECWTRYSVPPVTGKLVYIGDDDVICTSVSSRQTPMENGEV
;
A
#
# COMPACT_ATOMS: atom_id res chain seq x y z
N MET A 1 -1.77 -9.57 -12.30
CA MET A 1 -3.08 -8.98 -12.59
C MET A 1 -3.43 -8.05 -11.43
N PRO A 2 -3.74 -6.76 -11.67
CA PRO A 2 -4.06 -5.81 -10.60
C PRO A 2 -5.50 -5.99 -10.09
N LEU A 3 -5.71 -5.81 -8.78
CA LEU A 3 -7.04 -5.71 -8.18
C LEU A 3 -7.54 -4.27 -8.32
N LYS A 4 -8.62 -4.05 -9.07
CA LYS A 4 -9.21 -2.71 -9.28
C LYS A 4 -10.60 -2.65 -8.67
N ILE A 5 -10.82 -1.68 -7.78
CA ILE A 5 -12.13 -1.37 -7.21
C ILE A 5 -12.67 -0.11 -7.90
N VAL A 6 -13.78 -0.23 -8.63
CA VAL A 6 -14.43 0.90 -9.31
C VAL A 6 -15.63 1.36 -8.50
N LYS A 7 -15.75 2.69 -8.31
CA LYS A 7 -16.84 3.33 -7.58
C LYS A 7 -17.64 4.23 -8.52
N GLN A 8 -18.95 4.33 -8.31
CA GLN A 8 -19.85 5.17 -9.14
C GLN A 8 -19.78 6.67 -8.82
N ARG A 9 -19.20 7.03 -7.68
CA ARG A 9 -19.08 8.40 -7.16
C ARG A 9 -17.69 8.57 -6.56
N VAL A 10 -17.28 9.82 -6.37
CA VAL A 10 -16.06 10.18 -5.64
C VAL A 10 -16.36 10.12 -4.14
N TYR A 11 -15.45 9.54 -3.36
CA TYR A 11 -15.57 9.38 -1.91
C TYR A 11 -14.32 9.91 -1.22
N GLN A 12 -14.51 10.45 -0.01
CA GLN A 12 -13.41 10.64 0.93
C GLN A 12 -13.18 9.31 1.64
N ILE A 13 -11.96 8.82 1.58
CA ILE A 13 -11.58 7.51 2.12
C ILE A 13 -10.58 7.76 3.25
N GLU A 14 -10.90 7.29 4.45
CA GLU A 14 -10.03 7.39 5.63
C GLU A 14 -9.01 6.26 5.69
N TYR A 15 -9.44 5.02 5.46
CA TYR A 15 -8.58 3.85 5.47
C TYR A 15 -9.01 2.79 4.45
N VAL A 16 -8.05 1.98 4.03
CA VAL A 16 -8.25 0.79 3.19
C VAL A 16 -7.62 -0.38 3.93
N ILE A 17 -8.42 -1.40 4.22
CA ILE A 17 -7.96 -2.62 4.88
C ILE A 17 -7.94 -3.75 3.85
N VAL A 18 -6.80 -4.43 3.73
CA VAL A 18 -6.65 -5.59 2.84
C VAL A 18 -6.36 -6.82 3.67
N LYS A 19 -7.21 -7.85 3.55
CA LYS A 19 -7.02 -9.13 4.22
C LYS A 19 -6.70 -10.22 3.20
N ALA A 20 -5.51 -10.80 3.32
CA ALA A 20 -5.15 -12.00 2.57
C ALA A 20 -5.86 -13.22 3.18
N ALA A 21 -6.40 -14.12 2.35
CA ALA A 21 -7.10 -15.31 2.83
C ALA A 21 -6.11 -16.47 3.05
N ASN A 22 -6.08 -17.45 2.14
CA ASN A 22 -5.24 -18.64 2.19
C ASN A 22 -3.80 -18.41 1.65
N SER A 23 -3.31 -17.18 1.74
CA SER A 23 -1.97 -16.80 1.29
C SER A 23 -1.36 -15.74 2.22
N PRO A 24 -0.01 -15.64 2.29
CA PRO A 24 0.62 -14.55 3.01
C PRO A 24 0.29 -13.20 2.33
N ARG A 25 0.51 -12.11 3.07
CA ARG A 25 0.39 -10.77 2.49
C ARG A 25 1.39 -10.57 1.35
N PRO A 26 1.05 -9.82 0.30
CA PRO A 26 1.99 -9.52 -0.77
C PRO A 26 3.21 -8.76 -0.23
N ALA A 27 4.41 -9.20 -0.62
CA ALA A 27 5.65 -8.59 -0.14
C ALA A 27 5.96 -7.24 -0.78
N ALA A 28 5.61 -7.06 -2.06
CA ALA A 28 5.80 -5.81 -2.80
C ALA A 28 4.54 -5.45 -3.58
N TRP A 29 3.94 -4.29 -3.32
CA TRP A 29 2.74 -3.82 -4.01
C TRP A 29 2.51 -2.32 -3.79
N ILE A 30 1.61 -1.73 -4.58
CA ILE A 30 1.29 -0.30 -4.56
C ILE A 30 -0.21 -0.18 -4.33
N LEU A 31 -0.61 0.64 -3.35
CA LEU A 31 -1.98 1.14 -3.24
C LEU A 31 -2.08 2.40 -4.09
N GLU A 32 -2.97 2.40 -5.09
CA GLU A 32 -3.19 3.54 -5.98
C GLU A 32 -4.62 4.07 -5.84
N LYS A 33 -4.77 5.38 -6.01
CA LYS A 33 -6.06 6.08 -6.02
C LYS A 33 -6.27 6.79 -7.36
N SER A 34 -7.53 6.96 -7.75
CA SER A 34 -7.91 7.69 -8.95
C SER A 34 -9.28 8.35 -8.75
N ILE A 35 -9.42 9.57 -9.27
CA ILE A 35 -10.68 10.35 -9.23
C ILE A 35 -11.47 10.15 -10.54
N ASP A 36 -10.77 9.92 -11.65
CA ASP A 36 -11.34 9.77 -13.00
C ASP A 36 -11.47 8.30 -13.46
N GLY A 37 -10.82 7.37 -12.76
CA GLY A 37 -10.77 5.95 -13.10
C GLY A 37 -9.78 5.59 -14.20
N GLU A 38 -9.03 6.57 -14.72
CA GLU A 38 -8.06 6.46 -15.83
C GLU A 38 -6.63 6.76 -15.35
N ASN A 39 -6.44 7.87 -14.65
CA ASN A 39 -5.14 8.29 -14.11
C ASN A 39 -5.03 7.83 -12.65
N PHE A 40 -4.10 6.92 -12.41
CA PHE A 40 -3.82 6.37 -11.08
C PHE A 40 -2.60 7.05 -10.49
N GLN A 41 -2.74 7.49 -9.25
CA GLN A 41 -1.67 8.08 -8.47
C GLN A 41 -1.37 7.18 -7.27
N PRO A 42 -0.10 7.01 -6.91
CA PRO A 42 0.27 6.23 -5.74
C PRO A 42 -0.31 6.88 -4.49
N TRP A 43 -0.84 6.05 -3.61
CA TRP A 43 -1.28 6.44 -2.28
C TRP A 43 -0.35 5.87 -1.20
N GLN A 44 0.16 4.65 -1.39
CA GLN A 44 1.18 4.07 -0.52
C GLN A 44 1.95 2.95 -1.22
N TYR A 45 3.24 2.86 -0.92
CA TYR A 45 4.11 1.78 -1.37
C TYR A 45 4.36 0.77 -0.25
N TYR A 46 4.38 -0.50 -0.62
CA TYR A 46 4.75 -1.60 0.26
C TYR A 46 5.92 -2.34 -0.35
N ALA A 47 7.01 -2.47 0.39
CA ALA A 47 8.22 -3.15 -0.06
C ALA A 47 8.59 -4.31 0.88
N PRO A 48 9.30 -5.35 0.41
CA PRO A 48 9.70 -6.48 1.25
C PRO A 48 10.71 -6.07 2.34
N SER A 49 11.48 -5.02 2.08
CA SER A 49 12.49 -4.45 2.98
C SER A 49 12.56 -2.93 2.81
N ASP A 50 13.12 -2.25 3.80
CA ASP A 50 13.31 -0.78 3.77
C ASP A 50 14.26 -0.35 2.64
N GLU A 51 15.25 -1.17 2.30
CA GLU A 51 16.15 -0.94 1.16
C GLU A 51 15.40 -0.99 -0.17
N GLU A 52 14.44 -1.91 -0.30
CA GLU A 52 13.63 -2.02 -1.52
C GLU A 52 12.71 -0.82 -1.74
N CYS A 53 12.38 -0.02 -0.73
CA CYS A 53 11.67 1.24 -0.94
C CYS A 53 12.46 2.20 -1.86
N TRP A 54 13.77 2.30 -1.64
CA TRP A 54 14.66 3.10 -2.48
C TRP A 54 14.85 2.48 -3.85
N THR A 55 15.26 1.21 -3.91
CA THR A 55 15.67 0.59 -5.17
C THR A 55 14.50 0.30 -6.11
N ARG A 56 13.30 0.02 -5.57
CA ARG A 56 12.11 -0.30 -6.36
C ARG A 56 11.25 0.91 -6.66
N TYR A 57 11.07 1.82 -5.69
CA TYR A 57 10.11 2.91 -5.79
C TYR A 57 10.75 4.30 -5.77
N SER A 58 12.06 4.40 -5.50
CA SER A 58 12.75 5.69 -5.31
C SER A 58 12.14 6.55 -4.19
N VAL A 59 11.58 5.89 -3.17
CA VAL A 59 10.92 6.54 -2.02
C VAL A 59 11.68 6.14 -0.74
N PRO A 60 11.96 7.09 0.18
CA PRO A 60 12.55 6.74 1.47
C PRO A 60 11.62 5.83 2.29
N PRO A 61 12.16 4.82 2.98
CA PRO A 61 11.37 3.96 3.86
C PRO A 61 10.94 4.72 5.13
N VAL A 62 9.69 4.52 5.54
CA VAL A 62 9.18 4.89 6.85
C VAL A 62 9.27 3.68 7.77
N THR A 63 10.15 3.78 8.77
CA THR A 63 10.43 2.70 9.71
C THR A 63 9.61 2.86 10.99
N GLY A 64 9.15 1.73 11.55
CA GLY A 64 8.38 1.73 12.80
C GLY A 64 6.94 2.22 12.64
N LYS A 65 6.55 3.23 13.41
CA LYS A 65 5.18 3.76 13.40
C LYS A 65 4.96 4.58 12.13
N LEU A 66 3.95 4.22 11.34
CA LEU A 66 3.53 5.01 10.19
C LEU A 66 3.04 6.37 10.66
N VAL A 67 3.69 7.44 10.19
CA VAL A 67 3.32 8.82 10.45
C VAL A 67 3.24 9.53 9.11
N TYR A 68 2.11 10.18 8.88
CA TYR A 68 1.86 11.03 7.72
C TYR A 68 1.94 12.48 8.21
N ILE A 69 2.72 13.31 7.54
CA ILE A 69 2.94 14.72 7.88
C ILE A 69 1.89 15.58 7.17
N GLY A 70 1.49 15.20 5.95
CA GLY A 70 0.41 15.82 5.18
C GLY A 70 -0.53 14.81 4.52
N ASP A 71 -1.68 15.30 4.08
CA ASP A 71 -2.74 14.48 3.45
C ASP A 71 -2.32 13.86 2.10
N ASP A 72 -1.33 14.47 1.45
CA ASP A 72 -0.78 14.05 0.15
C ASP A 72 0.53 13.27 0.27
N ASP A 73 0.96 12.93 1.49
CA ASP A 73 2.18 12.16 1.69
C ASP A 73 2.05 10.74 1.13
N VAL A 74 2.97 10.38 0.26
CA VAL A 74 3.11 9.03 -0.28
C VAL A 74 4.35 8.39 0.32
N ILE A 75 4.13 7.43 1.22
CA ILE A 75 5.21 6.76 1.94
C ILE A 75 5.47 5.36 1.38
N CYS A 76 6.64 4.81 1.74
CA CYS A 76 6.94 3.40 1.57
C CYS A 76 7.19 2.72 2.92
N THR A 77 6.65 1.53 3.12
CA THR A 77 6.89 0.76 4.36
C THR A 77 7.09 -0.73 4.08
N SER A 78 7.88 -1.38 4.93
CA SER A 78 8.07 -2.83 4.96
C SER A 78 7.34 -3.54 6.11
N VAL A 79 6.68 -2.77 6.99
CA VAL A 79 6.11 -3.27 8.26
C VAL A 79 5.06 -4.37 8.02
N SER A 80 4.18 -4.18 7.04
CA SER A 80 3.10 -5.12 6.69
C SER A 80 3.49 -6.13 5.60
N SER A 81 4.72 -6.07 5.09
CA SER A 81 5.21 -6.93 4.01
C SER A 81 5.85 -8.23 4.50
N ARG A 82 5.92 -8.43 5.82
CA ARG A 82 6.42 -9.68 6.41
C ARG A 82 5.50 -10.84 6.06
N GLN A 83 6.10 -11.97 5.70
CA GLN A 83 5.39 -13.18 5.27
C GLN A 83 4.43 -13.70 6.35
N THR A 84 4.77 -13.59 7.64
CA THR A 84 3.92 -14.06 8.74
C THR A 84 2.88 -13.01 9.14
N PRO A 85 1.59 -13.39 9.32
CA PRO A 85 1.05 -14.75 9.25
C PRO A 85 0.89 -15.26 7.81
N MET A 86 1.01 -16.58 7.62
CA MET A 86 0.90 -17.24 6.31
C MET A 86 -0.50 -17.15 5.69
N GLU A 87 -1.52 -16.86 6.50
CA GLU A 87 -2.91 -16.76 6.11
C GLU A 87 -3.59 -15.70 6.97
N ASN A 88 -4.70 -15.16 6.50
CA ASN A 88 -5.54 -14.20 7.24
C ASN A 88 -4.79 -12.93 7.67
N GLY A 89 -3.66 -12.62 7.02
CA GLY A 89 -2.86 -11.43 7.29
C GLY A 89 -3.56 -10.17 6.82
N GLU A 90 -3.59 -9.16 7.68
CA GLU A 90 -4.17 -7.85 7.42
C GLU A 90 -3.07 -6.81 7.16
N VAL A 91 -3.35 -5.90 6.23
CA VAL A 91 -2.63 -4.64 6.01
C VAL A 91 -3.56 -3.49 6.32
#